data_AF-A0A0D2I0C1-F1
#
_entry.id   AF-A0A0D2I0C1-F1
#
_cell.length_a   1.000
_cell.length_b   1.000
_cell.length_c   1.000
_cell.angle_alpha   90.00
_cell.angle_beta   90.00
_cell.angle_gamma   90.00
#
_symmetry.space_group_name_H-M   'P 1'
#
loop_
_entity.id
_entity.type
_entity.pdbx_description
1 polymer ?
#
loop_
_entity_poly.entity_id
_entity_poly.type
_entity_poly.pdbx_seq_one_letter_code
_entity_poly.pdbx_strand_id
1 'polypeptide(L)'
;MAFDTPLTRKLGIRVPVVQGGLQWVAYAELAAAVSNAGGLGIINALTQPDPEHLRQEIRKTRSLTRNPFGVNITLLPAINPPDYPAFTQAIIDEGVKIVETAGNSPGPVIRKLKEAGIIVIHKATTIRHAKAAIKLGVDILSIDGFECAGHVGESDIASLILNSRARQELGDTPFIASGGFADGYGLMAALSLGASGINMGTRFMCTVEAPIHVNVKEAIVKGDEHHTTLILRRWKNTSRMYSNQMTAKTIEIESTSKTGEFAEVAPVVSGAKGREVLTGGDIQHGVWYAGQVMGLIYDIPTCAELIARIEQEAGEVLSNLSSSVASQPQPPRSKL
;
A
#
# COMPACT_ATOMS: atom_id res chain seq x y z
N MET A 1 13.03 -20.29 0.48
CA MET A 1 14.10 -19.42 1.00
C MET A 1 13.57 -18.71 2.25
N ALA A 2 14.36 -18.52 3.30
CA ALA A 2 13.94 -17.69 4.43
C ALA A 2 14.37 -16.25 4.19
N PHE A 3 13.45 -15.28 4.32
CA PHE A 3 13.78 -13.87 4.26
C PHE A 3 14.18 -13.35 5.65
N ASP A 4 15.33 -12.69 5.73
CA ASP A 4 15.78 -12.00 6.95
C ASP A 4 16.11 -10.53 6.63
N THR A 5 15.06 -9.73 6.51
CA THR A 5 15.15 -8.28 6.26
C THR A 5 14.85 -7.49 7.53
N PRO A 6 15.28 -6.21 7.62
CA PRO A 6 14.88 -5.33 8.73
C PRO A 6 13.36 -5.30 8.96
N LEU A 7 12.57 -5.43 7.89
CA LEU A 7 11.11 -5.47 7.96
C LEU A 7 10.60 -6.73 8.66
N THR A 8 11.06 -7.92 8.23
CA THR A 8 10.67 -9.21 8.83
C THR A 8 11.00 -9.26 10.33
N ARG A 9 12.21 -8.82 10.72
CA ARG A 9 12.64 -8.78 12.12
C ARG A 9 11.82 -7.81 12.96
N LYS A 10 11.57 -6.60 12.46
CA LYS A 10 10.88 -5.55 13.23
C LYS A 10 9.39 -5.84 13.41
N LEU A 11 8.76 -6.45 12.41
CA LEU A 11 7.32 -6.73 12.44
C LEU A 11 6.96 -8.15 12.91
N GLY A 12 7.93 -9.06 12.96
CA GLY A 12 7.68 -10.47 13.28
C GLY A 12 6.90 -11.20 12.18
N ILE A 13 7.15 -10.85 10.91
CA ILE A 13 6.53 -11.48 9.73
C ILE A 13 7.54 -12.34 8.99
N ARG A 14 7.05 -13.36 8.28
CA ARG A 14 7.87 -14.38 7.59
C ARG A 14 8.32 -13.92 6.21
N VAL A 15 7.44 -13.23 5.49
CA VAL A 15 7.67 -12.74 4.14
C VAL A 15 7.64 -11.21 4.17
N PRO A 16 8.60 -10.51 3.56
CA PRO A 16 8.68 -9.04 3.57
C PRO A 16 7.64 -8.40 2.62
N VAL A 17 6.37 -8.78 2.81
CA VAL A 17 5.22 -8.37 2.02
C VAL A 17 4.18 -7.77 2.96
N VAL A 18 3.71 -6.58 2.61
CA VAL A 18 2.68 -5.85 3.35
C VAL A 18 1.46 -5.64 2.45
N GLN A 19 0.27 -5.95 2.98
CA GLN A 19 -0.99 -5.45 2.43
C GLN A 19 -1.26 -4.10 3.08
N GLY A 20 -1.17 -3.02 2.31
CA GLY A 20 -1.32 -1.65 2.82
C GLY A 20 -2.76 -1.28 3.16
N GLY A 21 -3.01 -0.13 3.79
CA GLY A 21 -4.38 0.32 4.07
C GLY A 21 -5.24 0.51 2.82
N LEU A 22 -6.22 -0.36 2.59
CA LEU A 22 -7.14 -0.28 1.46
C LEU A 22 -8.54 0.16 1.93
N GLN A 23 -8.88 1.42 1.73
CA GLN A 23 -10.19 1.96 2.08
C GLN A 23 -11.30 1.10 1.41
N TRP A 24 -12.27 0.64 2.21
CA TRP A 24 -13.38 -0.23 1.80
C TRP A 24 -13.03 -1.65 1.33
N VAL A 25 -11.78 -2.09 1.47
CA VAL A 25 -11.34 -3.45 1.08
C VAL A 25 -10.63 -4.16 2.24
N ALA A 26 -9.81 -3.43 2.98
CA ALA A 26 -9.00 -3.92 4.08
C ALA A 26 -9.82 -4.13 5.37
N TYR A 27 -10.69 -5.14 5.34
CA TYR A 27 -11.41 -5.67 6.50
C TYR A 27 -10.66 -6.87 7.12
N ALA A 28 -11.19 -7.36 8.23
CA ALA A 28 -10.63 -8.43 9.04
C ALA A 28 -10.30 -9.69 8.23
N GLU A 29 -11.15 -10.08 7.28
CA GLU A 29 -10.98 -11.26 6.43
C GLU A 29 -9.69 -11.17 5.60
N LEU A 30 -9.50 -10.07 4.89
CA LEU A 30 -8.31 -9.87 4.06
C LEU A 30 -7.05 -9.73 4.91
N ALA A 31 -7.10 -8.91 5.97
CA ALA A 31 -5.94 -8.70 6.83
C ALA A 31 -5.51 -10.01 7.52
N ALA A 32 -6.47 -10.78 8.06
CA ALA A 32 -6.15 -12.06 8.67
C ALA A 32 -5.61 -13.08 7.66
N ALA A 33 -6.14 -13.12 6.43
CA ALA A 33 -5.64 -14.02 5.38
C ALA A 33 -4.17 -13.71 5.02
N VAL A 34 -3.83 -12.43 4.85
CA VAL A 34 -2.45 -11.99 4.58
C VAL A 34 -1.52 -12.31 5.75
N SER A 35 -1.94 -12.03 6.98
CA SER A 35 -1.16 -12.35 8.19
C SER A 35 -0.98 -13.86 8.38
N ASN A 36 -2.00 -14.68 8.10
CA ASN A 36 -1.92 -16.14 8.15
C ASN A 36 -0.98 -16.71 7.07
N ALA A 37 -0.94 -16.08 5.89
CA ALA A 37 -0.02 -16.43 4.82
C ALA A 37 1.43 -16.01 5.10
N GLY A 38 1.70 -15.21 6.14
CA GLY A 38 3.04 -14.86 6.61
C GLY A 38 3.54 -13.47 6.23
N GLY A 39 2.71 -12.66 5.57
CA GLY A 39 2.96 -11.22 5.39
C GLY A 39 2.41 -10.39 6.56
N LEU A 40 2.38 -9.07 6.40
CA LEU A 40 1.62 -8.17 7.29
C LEU A 40 0.28 -7.81 6.66
N GLY A 41 -0.82 -8.31 7.23
CA GLY A 41 -2.16 -7.80 6.95
C GLY A 41 -2.45 -6.53 7.74
N ILE A 42 -3.20 -5.60 7.15
CA ILE A 42 -3.56 -4.31 7.76
C ILE A 42 -5.04 -4.05 7.53
N ILE A 43 -5.81 -3.85 8.60
CA ILE A 43 -7.19 -3.34 8.49
C ILE A 43 -7.20 -1.82 8.36
N ASN A 44 -8.21 -1.25 7.71
CA ASN A 44 -8.32 0.20 7.54
C ASN A 44 -9.26 0.82 8.60
N ALA A 45 -8.75 1.78 9.39
CA ALA A 45 -9.51 2.42 10.47
C ALA A 45 -10.72 3.20 9.94
N LEU A 46 -10.55 3.96 8.86
CA LEU A 46 -11.56 4.89 8.35
C LEU A 46 -12.57 4.25 7.41
N THR A 47 -12.41 2.95 7.15
CA THR A 47 -13.44 2.08 6.60
C THR A 47 -14.53 1.82 7.64
N GLN A 48 -14.18 1.92 8.92
CA GLN A 48 -15.14 1.82 10.01
C GLN A 48 -15.81 3.17 10.25
N PRO A 49 -17.13 3.19 10.49
CA PRO A 49 -17.87 4.44 10.64
C PRO A 49 -17.46 5.24 11.89
N ASP A 50 -17.01 4.56 12.95
CA ASP A 50 -16.62 5.17 14.20
C ASP A 50 -15.59 4.30 14.97
N PRO A 51 -15.03 4.81 16.08
CA PRO A 51 -14.03 4.07 16.87
C PRO A 51 -14.53 2.76 17.46
N GLU A 52 -15.82 2.61 17.79
CA GLU A 52 -16.35 1.36 18.37
C GLU A 52 -16.40 0.26 17.30
N HIS A 53 -16.81 0.60 16.08
CA HIS A 53 -16.74 -0.34 14.95
C HIS A 53 -15.29 -0.72 14.63
N LEU A 54 -14.33 0.19 14.79
CA LEU A 54 -12.91 -0.18 14.72
C LEU A 54 -12.50 -1.19 15.79
N ARG A 55 -12.97 -1.05 17.04
CA ARG A 55 -12.70 -2.06 18.09
C ARG A 55 -13.26 -3.42 17.70
N GLN A 56 -14.49 -3.46 17.21
CA GLN A 56 -15.12 -4.69 16.74
C GLN A 56 -14.32 -5.33 15.61
N GLU A 57 -13.85 -4.53 14.65
CA GLU A 57 -13.05 -5.02 13.53
C GLU A 57 -11.67 -5.56 13.97
N ILE A 58 -11.01 -4.90 14.93
CA ILE A 58 -9.76 -5.37 15.54
C ILE A 58 -9.98 -6.71 16.25
N ARG A 59 -11.06 -6.85 17.02
CA ARG A 59 -11.41 -8.09 17.73
C ARG A 59 -11.76 -9.21 16.76
N LYS A 60 -12.49 -8.91 15.69
CA LYS A 60 -12.79 -9.85 14.60
C LYS A 60 -11.51 -10.34 13.94
N THR A 61 -10.57 -9.44 13.62
CA THR A 61 -9.26 -9.81 13.05
C THR A 61 -8.50 -10.77 13.96
N ARG A 62 -8.48 -10.51 15.27
CA ARG A 62 -7.85 -11.42 16.27
C ARG A 62 -8.52 -12.78 16.41
N SER A 63 -9.80 -12.90 16.05
CA SER A 63 -10.47 -14.20 16.02
C SER A 63 -10.05 -15.04 14.81
N LEU A 64 -9.58 -14.38 13.73
CA LEU A 64 -9.21 -15.01 12.46
C LEU A 64 -7.69 -15.26 12.33
N THR A 65 -6.85 -14.57 13.11
CA THR A 65 -5.40 -14.78 13.09
C THR A 65 -4.76 -14.63 14.46
N ARG A 66 -3.69 -15.41 14.71
CA ARG A 66 -2.76 -15.24 15.83
C ARG A 66 -1.48 -14.51 15.43
N ASN A 67 -1.28 -14.27 14.13
CA ASN A 67 -0.09 -13.60 13.61
C ASN A 67 -0.22 -12.07 13.73
N PRO A 68 0.90 -11.33 13.67
CA PRO A 68 0.87 -9.87 13.68
C PRO A 68 0.00 -9.30 12.55
N PHE A 69 -0.79 -8.28 12.89
CA PHE A 69 -1.52 -7.46 11.93
C PHE A 69 -1.43 -5.99 12.35
N GLY A 70 -1.67 -5.09 11.41
CA GLY A 70 -1.67 -3.65 11.64
C GLY A 70 -3.04 -3.00 11.47
N VAL A 71 -3.09 -1.71 11.81
CA VAL A 71 -4.21 -0.82 11.48
C VAL A 71 -3.70 0.36 10.67
N ASN A 72 -4.35 0.72 9.57
CA ASN A 72 -4.06 1.93 8.82
C ASN A 72 -4.92 3.10 9.30
N ILE A 73 -4.31 4.28 9.50
CA ILE A 73 -5.01 5.57 9.62
C ILE A 73 -4.53 6.50 8.50
N THR A 74 -5.46 6.90 7.63
CA THR A 74 -5.19 7.78 6.50
C THR A 74 -5.69 9.20 6.77
N LEU A 75 -4.77 10.17 6.81
CA LEU A 75 -5.03 11.57 7.17
C LEU A 75 -5.17 12.42 5.91
N LEU A 76 -6.31 12.32 5.24
CA LEU A 76 -6.56 13.07 4.01
C LEU A 76 -7.40 14.34 4.25
N PRO A 77 -7.30 15.34 3.36
CA PRO A 77 -8.26 16.43 3.33
C PRO A 77 -9.68 15.86 3.19
N ALA A 78 -10.54 16.15 4.15
CA ALA A 78 -11.92 15.70 4.18
C ALA A 78 -12.84 16.86 4.54
N ILE A 79 -14.00 16.92 3.89
CA ILE A 79 -15.05 17.91 4.22
C ILE A 79 -15.50 17.73 5.67
N ASN A 80 -15.71 16.47 6.06
CA ASN A 80 -16.04 16.07 7.43
C ASN A 80 -14.89 15.20 7.95
N PRO A 81 -13.92 15.78 8.68
CA PRO A 81 -12.79 15.02 9.17
C PRO A 81 -13.24 14.01 10.25
N PRO A 82 -12.78 12.75 10.17
CA PRO A 82 -12.97 11.77 11.25
C PRO A 82 -12.34 12.24 12.57
N ASP A 83 -12.83 11.71 13.69
CA ASP A 83 -12.22 11.91 15.01
C ASP A 83 -10.92 11.09 15.13
N TYR A 84 -9.86 11.55 14.46
CA TYR A 84 -8.56 10.89 14.48
C TYR A 84 -8.02 10.63 15.89
N PRO A 85 -8.15 11.55 16.88
CA PRO A 85 -7.79 11.26 18.27
C PRO A 85 -8.52 10.06 18.87
N ALA A 86 -9.83 9.91 18.65
CA ALA A 86 -10.61 8.80 19.17
C ALA A 86 -10.30 7.48 18.45
N PHE A 87 -10.15 7.49 17.12
CA PHE A 87 -9.67 6.32 16.37
C PHE A 87 -8.29 5.86 16.86
N THR A 88 -7.37 6.81 17.05
CA THR A 88 -6.03 6.51 17.58
C THR A 88 -6.10 5.93 19.00
N GLN A 89 -6.99 6.46 19.85
CA GLN A 89 -7.19 5.90 21.20
C GLN A 89 -7.75 4.47 21.15
N ALA A 90 -8.70 4.19 20.26
CA ALA A 90 -9.26 2.84 20.10
C ALA A 90 -8.19 1.81 19.72
N ILE A 91 -7.29 2.17 18.81
CA ILE A 91 -6.14 1.33 18.43
C ILE A 91 -5.23 1.02 19.63
N ILE A 92 -4.91 2.05 20.42
CA ILE A 92 -4.05 1.93 21.61
C ILE A 92 -4.72 1.03 22.66
N ASP A 93 -5.98 1.31 22.98
CA ASP A 93 -6.75 0.59 23.99
C ASP A 93 -6.96 -0.88 23.63
N GLU A 94 -7.19 -1.19 22.34
CA GLU A 94 -7.24 -2.58 21.89
C GLU A 94 -5.86 -3.24 21.90
N GLY A 95 -4.76 -2.51 22.06
CA GLY A 95 -3.41 -3.07 22.16
C GLY A 95 -2.83 -3.51 20.81
N VAL A 96 -3.20 -2.85 19.71
CA VAL A 96 -2.58 -3.02 18.39
C VAL A 96 -1.10 -2.63 18.48
N LYS A 97 -0.23 -3.37 17.79
CA LYS A 97 1.24 -3.19 17.88
C LYS A 97 1.86 -2.48 16.68
N ILE A 98 1.16 -2.48 15.55
CA ILE A 98 1.65 -1.94 14.28
C ILE A 98 0.59 -1.00 13.71
N VAL A 99 0.97 0.22 13.36
CA VAL A 99 0.08 1.18 12.71
C VAL A 99 0.75 1.74 11.46
N GLU A 100 0.03 1.68 10.34
CA GLU A 100 0.40 2.41 9.14
C GLU A 100 -0.30 3.78 9.14
N THR A 101 0.45 4.86 8.96
CA THR A 101 -0.10 6.20 8.78
C THR A 101 0.16 6.69 7.36
N ALA A 102 -0.78 7.43 6.79
CA ALA A 102 -0.64 8.06 5.49
C ALA A 102 -1.25 9.46 5.50
N GLY A 103 -0.90 10.30 4.53
CA GLY A 103 -1.50 11.62 4.36
C GLY A 103 -0.80 12.74 5.14
N ASN A 104 -1.51 13.85 5.32
CA ASN A 104 -0.96 15.13 5.76
C ASN A 104 -0.96 15.26 7.29
N SER A 105 -0.02 16.06 7.81
CA SER A 105 0.05 16.45 9.22
C SER A 105 -0.01 15.29 10.23
N PRO A 106 0.78 14.21 10.07
CA PRO A 106 0.66 13.01 10.90
C PRO A 106 1.22 13.16 12.33
N GLY A 107 1.86 14.30 12.65
CA GLY A 107 2.58 14.54 13.90
C GLY A 107 1.81 14.20 15.19
N PRO A 108 0.58 14.72 15.39
CA PRO A 108 -0.19 14.40 16.59
C PRO A 108 -0.50 12.91 16.76
N VAL A 109 -0.89 12.24 15.67
CA VAL A 109 -1.20 10.80 15.66
C VAL A 109 0.06 9.98 15.90
N ILE A 110 1.14 10.26 15.17
CA ILE A 110 2.42 9.55 15.31
C ILE A 110 2.95 9.67 16.74
N ARG A 111 2.98 10.88 17.32
CA ARG A 111 3.47 11.06 18.71
C ARG A 111 2.70 10.20 19.70
N LYS A 112 1.37 10.23 19.65
CA LYS A 112 0.51 9.45 20.53
C LYS A 112 0.74 7.93 20.37
N LEU A 113 0.91 7.46 19.14
CA LEU A 113 1.24 6.05 18.86
C LEU A 113 2.63 5.68 19.41
N LYS A 114 3.63 6.55 19.24
CA LYS A 114 4.99 6.33 19.74
C LYS A 114 5.05 6.32 21.26
N GLU A 115 4.33 7.21 21.94
CA GLU A 115 4.19 7.22 23.41
C GLU A 115 3.59 5.91 23.94
N ALA A 116 2.69 5.28 23.18
CA ALA A 116 2.12 3.96 23.49
C ALA A 116 3.02 2.77 23.11
N GLY A 117 4.23 3.01 22.59
CA GLY A 117 5.17 1.96 22.17
C GLY A 117 4.76 1.22 20.90
N ILE A 118 3.88 1.80 20.08
CA ILE A 118 3.43 1.21 18.81
C ILE A 118 4.51 1.40 17.73
N ILE A 119 4.69 0.37 16.90
CA ILE A 119 5.51 0.43 15.69
C ILE A 119 4.74 1.23 14.64
N VAL A 120 5.32 2.32 14.17
CA VAL A 120 4.70 3.20 13.18
C VAL A 120 5.38 3.03 11.83
N ILE A 121 4.59 2.60 10.84
CA ILE A 121 4.94 2.66 9.42
C ILE A 121 4.34 3.97 8.88
N HIS A 122 5.13 4.83 8.22
CA HIS A 122 4.59 6.04 7.60
C HIS A 122 4.78 6.05 6.09
N LYS A 123 3.67 6.23 5.38
CA LYS A 123 3.62 6.28 3.92
C LYS A 123 3.93 7.68 3.41
N ALA A 124 4.94 7.79 2.55
CA ALA A 124 5.42 9.05 2.00
C ALA A 124 5.70 8.92 0.50
N THR A 125 5.27 9.92 -0.26
CA THR A 125 5.47 10.02 -1.73
C THR A 125 6.74 10.80 -2.12
N THR A 126 7.44 11.38 -1.13
CA THR A 126 8.69 12.13 -1.38
C THR A 126 9.71 11.88 -0.27
N ILE A 127 11.00 11.97 -0.62
CA ILE A 127 12.10 11.88 0.35
C ILE A 127 12.03 12.98 1.41
N ARG A 128 11.54 14.18 1.04
CA ARG A 128 11.34 15.27 1.99
C ARG A 128 10.32 14.90 3.08
N HIS A 129 9.18 14.33 2.69
CA HIS A 129 8.15 13.89 3.64
C HIS A 129 8.64 12.70 4.48
N ALA A 130 9.37 11.77 3.87
CA ALA A 130 9.99 10.66 4.57
C ALA A 130 10.96 11.14 5.67
N LYS A 131 11.86 12.09 5.37
CA LYS A 131 12.75 12.71 6.37
C LYS A 131 12.00 13.45 7.47
N ALA A 132 10.88 14.11 7.13
CA ALA A 132 10.03 14.74 8.14
C ALA A 132 9.40 13.72 9.10
N ALA A 133 8.96 12.56 8.57
CA ALA A 133 8.43 11.48 9.38
C ALA A 133 9.49 10.82 10.27
N ILE A 134 10.74 10.67 9.80
CA ILE A 134 11.86 10.20 10.65
C ILE A 134 12.01 11.09 11.89
N LYS A 135 11.93 12.41 11.74
CA LYS A 135 11.99 13.35 12.87
C LYS A 135 10.83 13.19 13.87
N LEU A 136 9.73 12.58 13.45
CA LEU A 136 8.59 12.25 14.33
C LEU A 136 8.75 10.89 15.02
N GLY A 137 9.84 10.16 14.75
CA GLY A 137 10.15 8.89 15.40
C GLY A 137 9.47 7.67 14.79
N VAL A 138 9.11 7.72 13.49
CA VAL A 138 8.58 6.54 12.78
C VAL A 138 9.62 5.41 12.73
N ASP A 139 9.14 4.18 12.71
CA ASP A 139 9.99 2.99 12.75
C ASP A 139 10.38 2.49 11.37
N ILE A 140 9.46 2.61 10.42
CA ILE A 140 9.58 2.15 9.05
C ILE A 140 8.91 3.18 8.14
N LEU A 141 9.48 3.41 6.97
CA LEU A 141 8.86 4.21 5.93
C LEU A 141 8.21 3.30 4.89
N SER A 142 7.09 3.73 4.30
CA SER A 142 6.54 3.14 3.08
C SER A 142 6.69 4.20 1.98
N ILE A 143 7.53 3.91 0.99
CA ILE A 143 7.89 4.86 -0.07
C ILE A 143 7.01 4.57 -1.28
N ASP A 144 6.01 5.42 -1.48
CA ASP A 144 5.00 5.30 -2.53
C ASP A 144 5.52 5.97 -3.82
N GLY A 145 5.85 5.16 -4.81
CA GLY A 145 6.20 5.64 -6.14
C GLY A 145 4.98 6.00 -7.00
N PHE A 146 5.23 6.66 -8.12
CA PHE A 146 4.21 7.18 -9.02
C PHE A 146 3.22 6.13 -9.58
N GLU A 147 3.63 4.86 -9.60
CA GLU A 147 2.83 3.73 -10.07
C GLU A 147 1.69 3.35 -9.10
N CYS A 148 1.71 3.86 -7.86
CA CYS A 148 0.79 3.44 -6.81
C CYS A 148 -0.68 3.78 -7.12
N ALA A 149 -1.59 2.97 -6.57
CA ALA A 149 -3.02 3.29 -6.53
C ALA A 149 -3.27 4.36 -5.46
N GLY A 150 -4.29 5.20 -5.63
CA GLY A 150 -4.58 6.25 -4.65
C GLY A 150 -3.70 7.47 -4.82
N HIS A 151 -3.36 8.15 -3.72
CA HIS A 151 -2.74 9.47 -3.77
C HIS A 151 -1.25 9.36 -4.10
N VAL A 152 -0.89 9.67 -5.36
CA VAL A 152 0.49 9.51 -5.88
C VAL A 152 1.40 10.71 -5.53
N GLY A 153 0.84 11.76 -4.92
CA GLY A 153 1.53 13.03 -4.74
C GLY A 153 1.64 13.80 -6.07
N GLU A 154 2.55 14.77 -6.11
CA GLU A 154 2.63 15.73 -7.23
C GLU A 154 4.01 15.79 -7.91
N SER A 155 4.92 14.88 -7.55
CA SER A 155 6.30 14.88 -8.05
C SER A 155 6.56 13.93 -9.21
N ASP A 156 5.62 13.03 -9.50
CA ASP A 156 5.68 12.07 -10.62
C ASP A 156 6.98 11.24 -10.68
N ILE A 157 7.54 10.90 -9.52
CA ILE A 157 8.78 10.11 -9.43
C ILE A 157 8.41 8.64 -9.32
N ALA A 158 8.75 7.87 -10.37
CA ALA A 158 8.61 6.43 -10.41
C ALA A 158 9.42 5.69 -9.34
N SER A 159 8.96 4.51 -8.95
CA SER A 159 9.54 3.69 -7.88
C SER A 159 11.02 3.39 -8.09
N LEU A 160 11.48 3.20 -9.33
CA LEU A 160 12.89 2.95 -9.65
C LEU A 160 13.82 4.05 -9.09
N ILE A 161 13.46 5.31 -9.34
CA ILE A 161 14.23 6.47 -8.89
C ILE A 161 13.95 6.76 -7.42
N LEU A 162 12.68 6.72 -7.00
CA LEU A 162 12.30 7.10 -5.65
C LEU A 162 12.91 6.16 -4.60
N ASN A 163 12.88 4.84 -4.83
CA ASN A 163 13.49 3.86 -3.92
C ASN A 163 15.02 3.97 -3.90
N SER A 164 15.66 4.25 -5.05
CA SER A 164 17.10 4.51 -5.10
C SER A 164 17.49 5.73 -4.26
N ARG A 165 16.71 6.81 -4.36
CA ARG A 165 16.91 8.02 -3.55
C ARG A 165 16.62 7.75 -2.07
N ALA A 166 15.61 6.94 -1.75
CA ALA A 166 15.31 6.51 -0.39
C ALA A 166 16.52 5.81 0.25
N ARG A 167 17.10 4.81 -0.42
CA ARG A 167 18.33 4.13 0.03
C ARG A 167 19.49 5.09 0.27
N GLN A 168 19.66 6.12 -0.55
CA GLN A 168 20.76 7.09 -0.42
C GLN A 168 20.57 8.08 0.73
N GLU A 169 19.33 8.39 1.12
CA GLU A 169 19.00 9.59 1.88
C GLU A 169 18.36 9.33 3.26
N LEU A 170 17.86 8.11 3.52
CA LEU A 170 17.11 7.78 4.74
C LEU A 170 17.97 7.17 5.86
N GLY A 171 19.27 6.98 5.62
CA GLY A 171 20.18 6.35 6.58
C GLY A 171 19.73 4.95 6.97
N ASP A 172 19.76 4.66 8.27
CA ASP A 172 19.43 3.33 8.81
C ASP A 172 17.93 3.08 8.98
N THR A 173 17.06 4.04 8.65
CA THR A 173 15.61 3.86 8.77
C THR A 173 15.14 2.90 7.67
N PRO A 174 14.61 1.71 8.01
CA PRO A 174 14.15 0.76 7.00
C PRO A 174 12.97 1.33 6.23
N PHE A 175 12.89 1.01 4.95
CA PHE A 175 11.76 1.40 4.12
C PHE A 175 11.20 0.25 3.29
N ILE A 176 9.91 0.31 3.02
CA ILE A 176 9.15 -0.62 2.18
C ILE A 176 8.93 0.09 0.84
N ALA A 177 9.18 -0.59 -0.27
CA ALA A 177 8.83 -0.07 -1.59
C ALA A 177 7.33 -0.27 -1.85
N SER A 178 6.64 0.75 -2.35
CA SER A 178 5.19 0.72 -2.50
C SER A 178 4.76 1.33 -3.84
N GLY A 179 3.78 0.70 -4.50
CA GLY A 179 3.33 1.06 -5.83
C GLY A 179 4.10 0.34 -6.95
N GLY A 180 3.39 -0.36 -7.84
CA GLY A 180 4.03 -1.08 -8.96
C GLY A 180 4.51 -2.50 -8.67
N PHE A 181 4.26 -3.06 -7.48
CA PHE A 181 4.69 -4.41 -7.09
C PHE A 181 3.50 -5.39 -7.00
N ALA A 182 3.66 -6.58 -7.58
CA ALA A 182 2.62 -7.63 -7.60
C ALA A 182 3.14 -9.07 -7.38
N ASP A 183 4.43 -9.31 -7.52
CA ASP A 183 5.03 -10.65 -7.63
C ASP A 183 6.43 -10.74 -6.98
N GLY A 184 7.07 -11.91 -7.04
CA GLY A 184 8.41 -12.12 -6.49
C GLY A 184 9.52 -11.38 -7.24
N TYR A 185 9.33 -11.09 -8.53
CA TYR A 185 10.24 -10.28 -9.33
C TYR A 185 10.29 -8.84 -8.81
N GLY A 186 9.12 -8.24 -8.56
CA GLY A 186 8.97 -6.94 -7.95
C GLY A 186 9.56 -6.89 -6.55
N LEU A 187 9.37 -7.93 -5.73
CA LEU A 187 10.00 -8.05 -4.42
C LEU A 187 11.53 -8.00 -4.54
N MET A 188 12.13 -8.82 -5.40
CA MET A 188 13.58 -8.85 -5.58
C MET A 188 14.13 -7.53 -6.12
N ALA A 189 13.43 -6.90 -7.08
CA ALA A 189 13.79 -5.58 -7.58
C ALA A 189 13.80 -4.54 -6.44
N ALA A 190 12.77 -4.53 -5.58
CA ALA A 190 12.71 -3.63 -4.43
C ALA A 190 13.87 -3.86 -3.45
N LEU A 191 14.17 -5.12 -3.12
CA LEU A 191 15.30 -5.48 -2.25
C LEU A 191 16.63 -5.01 -2.86
N SER A 192 16.84 -5.20 -4.17
CA SER A 192 18.03 -4.70 -4.87
C SER A 192 18.16 -3.18 -4.85
N LEU A 193 17.04 -2.43 -4.80
CA LEU A 193 17.04 -0.98 -4.65
C LEU A 193 17.26 -0.50 -3.20
N GLY A 194 17.36 -1.43 -2.25
CA GLY A 194 17.61 -1.17 -0.83
C GLY A 194 16.37 -1.15 0.06
N ALA A 195 15.19 -1.48 -0.48
CA ALA A 195 14.01 -1.65 0.35
C ALA A 195 14.16 -2.89 1.25
N SER A 196 13.41 -2.92 2.34
CA SER A 196 13.33 -4.05 3.26
C SER A 196 12.16 -5.00 2.93
N GLY A 197 11.37 -4.68 1.91
CA GLY A 197 10.19 -5.42 1.46
C GLY A 197 9.32 -4.59 0.53
N ILE A 198 8.14 -5.14 0.20
CA ILE A 198 7.15 -4.48 -0.66
C ILE A 198 5.80 -4.30 0.04
N ASN A 199 5.11 -3.22 -0.35
CA ASN A 199 3.72 -2.97 -0.01
C ASN A 199 2.87 -3.05 -1.27
N MET A 200 1.77 -3.80 -1.21
CA MET A 200 0.87 -4.01 -2.34
C MET A 200 -0.58 -3.64 -1.96
N GLY A 201 -1.32 -3.14 -2.94
CA GLY A 201 -2.75 -2.83 -2.81
C GLY A 201 -3.58 -3.54 -3.88
N THR A 202 -3.46 -3.11 -5.14
CA THR A 202 -4.18 -3.69 -6.29
C THR A 202 -4.06 -5.23 -6.36
N ARG A 203 -2.86 -5.77 -6.09
CA ARG A 203 -2.62 -7.22 -6.08
C ARG A 203 -3.46 -7.96 -5.04
N PHE A 204 -3.64 -7.39 -3.85
CA PHE A 204 -4.46 -7.99 -2.80
C PHE A 204 -5.96 -7.82 -3.03
N MET A 205 -6.41 -6.79 -3.79
CA MET A 205 -7.80 -6.73 -4.25
C MET A 205 -8.18 -7.96 -5.09
N CYS A 206 -7.23 -8.50 -5.86
CA CYS A 206 -7.38 -9.70 -6.66
C CYS A 206 -6.94 -10.96 -5.91
N THR A 207 -7.55 -11.18 -4.74
CA THR A 207 -7.44 -12.44 -3.98
C THR A 207 -8.82 -12.94 -3.60
N VAL A 208 -8.97 -14.23 -3.30
CA VAL A 208 -10.25 -14.83 -2.91
C VAL A 208 -10.83 -14.12 -1.68
N GLU A 209 -9.98 -13.84 -0.69
CA GLU A 209 -10.35 -13.32 0.63
C GLU A 209 -10.68 -11.82 0.64
N ALA A 210 -10.29 -11.07 -0.40
CA ALA A 210 -10.69 -9.67 -0.52
C ALA A 210 -12.22 -9.55 -0.64
N PRO A 211 -12.90 -8.85 0.29
CA PRO A 211 -14.36 -8.83 0.38
C PRO A 211 -14.96 -7.78 -0.58
N ILE A 212 -14.64 -7.91 -1.87
CA ILE A 212 -15.15 -7.06 -2.95
C ILE A 212 -15.79 -7.92 -4.03
N HIS A 213 -16.69 -7.32 -4.79
CA HIS A 213 -17.43 -7.99 -5.85
C HIS A 213 -16.49 -8.55 -6.92
N VAL A 214 -16.78 -9.77 -7.40
CA VAL A 214 -15.93 -10.50 -8.36
C VAL A 214 -15.69 -9.70 -9.64
N ASN A 215 -16.69 -8.98 -10.17
CA ASN A 215 -16.54 -8.09 -11.33
C ASN A 215 -15.42 -7.06 -11.19
N VAL A 216 -15.16 -6.54 -9.97
CA VAL A 216 -14.06 -5.60 -9.74
C VAL A 216 -12.73 -6.31 -9.88
N LYS A 217 -12.60 -7.52 -9.31
CA LYS A 217 -11.40 -8.37 -9.43
C LYS A 217 -11.15 -8.73 -10.89
N GLU A 218 -12.19 -9.16 -11.61
CA GLU A 218 -12.11 -9.49 -13.04
C GLU A 218 -11.76 -8.27 -13.91
N ALA A 219 -12.25 -7.09 -13.58
CA ALA A 219 -11.91 -5.87 -14.31
C ALA A 219 -10.42 -5.51 -14.17
N ILE A 220 -9.82 -5.77 -13.00
CA ILE A 220 -8.37 -5.66 -12.81
C ILE A 220 -7.65 -6.72 -13.65
N VAL A 221 -8.05 -7.99 -13.55
CA VAL A 221 -7.40 -9.12 -14.24
C VAL A 221 -7.48 -9.02 -15.77
N LYS A 222 -8.57 -8.48 -16.32
CA LYS A 222 -8.77 -8.29 -17.76
C LYS A 222 -8.09 -7.03 -18.30
N GLY A 223 -7.72 -6.09 -17.43
CA GLY A 223 -7.10 -4.83 -17.83
C GLY A 223 -5.58 -4.93 -17.98
N ASP A 224 -5.00 -3.88 -18.52
CA ASP A 224 -3.56 -3.72 -18.70
C ASP A 224 -3.03 -2.50 -17.91
N GLU A 225 -1.73 -2.23 -17.98
CA GLU A 225 -1.06 -1.13 -17.28
C GLU A 225 -1.53 0.27 -17.70
N HIS A 226 -2.23 0.39 -18.84
CA HIS A 226 -2.79 1.64 -19.36
C HIS A 226 -4.21 1.91 -18.85
N HIS A 227 -4.89 0.93 -18.25
CA HIS A 227 -6.26 1.06 -17.74
C HIS A 227 -6.37 1.78 -16.37
N THR A 228 -5.46 2.73 -16.10
CA THR A 228 -5.56 3.64 -14.96
C THR A 228 -5.48 5.08 -15.39
N THR A 229 -6.11 5.96 -14.61
CA THR A 229 -6.16 7.39 -14.88
C THR A 229 -5.77 8.17 -13.62
N LEU A 230 -5.01 9.24 -13.80
CA LEU A 230 -4.80 10.26 -12.77
C LEU A 230 -5.90 11.31 -12.86
N ILE A 231 -6.59 11.52 -11.74
CA ILE A 231 -7.59 12.57 -11.59
C ILE A 231 -7.18 13.53 -10.47
N LEU A 232 -7.82 14.71 -10.45
CA LEU A 232 -7.71 15.72 -9.40
C LEU A 232 -6.36 16.46 -9.34
N ARG A 233 -5.61 16.50 -10.46
CA ARG A 233 -4.29 17.15 -10.51
C ARG A 233 -4.40 18.66 -10.29
N ARG A 234 -5.42 19.28 -10.88
CA ARG A 234 -5.74 20.71 -10.73
C ARG A 234 -5.81 21.14 -9.26
N TRP A 235 -6.32 20.28 -8.38
CA TRP A 235 -6.48 20.55 -6.95
C TRP A 235 -5.30 20.10 -6.09
N LYS A 236 -4.19 19.64 -6.70
CA LYS A 236 -3.04 19.05 -6.00
C LYS A 236 -3.44 17.93 -5.04
N ASN A 237 -4.42 17.14 -5.49
CA ASN A 237 -4.93 15.98 -4.78
C ASN A 237 -4.88 14.76 -5.70
N THR A 238 -3.80 14.66 -6.50
CA THR A 238 -3.69 13.68 -7.58
C THR A 238 -3.89 12.26 -7.06
N SER A 239 -4.86 11.58 -7.64
CA SER A 239 -5.21 10.21 -7.28
C SER A 239 -5.26 9.31 -8.52
N ARG A 240 -4.62 8.13 -8.43
CA ARG A 240 -4.69 7.10 -9.45
C ARG A 240 -5.88 6.17 -9.21
N MET A 241 -6.73 6.09 -10.22
CA MET A 241 -7.97 5.33 -10.24
C MET A 241 -8.01 4.36 -11.42
N TYR A 242 -8.87 3.36 -11.35
CA TYR A 242 -9.25 2.57 -12.52
C TYR A 242 -9.92 3.46 -13.58
N SER A 243 -9.52 3.34 -14.84
CA SER A 243 -10.07 4.12 -15.94
C SER A 243 -11.51 3.69 -16.26
N ASN A 244 -12.48 4.58 -16.04
CA ASN A 244 -13.89 4.35 -16.36
C ASN A 244 -14.61 5.65 -16.78
N GLN A 245 -15.93 5.57 -17.00
CA GLN A 245 -16.74 6.73 -17.38
C GLN A 245 -16.67 7.87 -16.34
N MET A 246 -16.56 7.55 -15.04
CA MET A 246 -16.52 8.55 -13.97
C MET A 246 -15.16 9.25 -13.88
N THR A 247 -14.04 8.56 -14.13
CA THR A 247 -12.73 9.21 -14.25
C THR A 247 -12.65 10.08 -15.50
N ALA A 248 -13.24 9.65 -16.62
CA ALA A 248 -13.32 10.47 -17.83
C ALA A 248 -14.11 11.76 -17.60
N LYS A 249 -15.29 11.66 -16.97
CA LYS A 249 -16.09 12.81 -16.55
C LYS A 249 -15.35 13.74 -15.58
N THR A 250 -14.55 13.15 -14.69
CA THR A 250 -13.71 13.93 -13.76
C THR A 250 -12.66 14.77 -14.51
N ILE A 251 -11.99 14.19 -15.50
CA ILE A 251 -11.03 14.91 -16.36
C ILE A 251 -11.71 16.02 -17.16
N GLU A 252 -12.91 15.77 -17.68
CA GLU A 252 -13.68 16.77 -18.41
C GLU A 252 -13.96 18.00 -17.52
N ILE A 253 -14.45 17.78 -16.30
CA ILE A 253 -14.67 18.86 -15.32
C ILE A 253 -13.35 19.58 -15.00
N GLU A 254 -12.28 18.81 -14.74
CA GLU A 254 -10.97 19.35 -14.39
C GLU A 254 -10.38 20.27 -15.48
N SER A 255 -10.57 19.89 -16.75
CA SER A 255 -10.04 20.62 -17.91
C SER A 255 -10.91 21.81 -18.33
N THR A 256 -12.21 21.79 -18.03
CA THR A 256 -13.16 22.83 -18.45
C THR A 256 -13.51 23.83 -17.34
N SER A 257 -13.28 23.46 -16.08
CA SER A 257 -13.50 24.25 -14.86
C SER A 257 -12.98 25.69 -15.02
N LYS A 258 -13.89 26.67 -14.88
CA LYS A 258 -13.52 28.10 -14.88
C LYS A 258 -13.20 28.64 -13.50
N THR A 259 -13.80 28.08 -12.45
CA THR A 259 -13.60 28.56 -11.06
C THR A 259 -12.41 27.89 -10.39
N GLY A 260 -12.20 26.60 -10.66
CA GLY A 260 -11.24 25.78 -9.93
C GLY A 260 -11.72 25.33 -8.55
N GLU A 261 -13.00 25.50 -8.23
CA GLU A 261 -13.58 25.06 -6.95
C GLU A 261 -13.78 23.54 -6.92
N PHE A 262 -13.36 22.88 -5.84
CA PHE A 262 -13.48 21.42 -5.70
C PHE A 262 -14.95 20.95 -5.68
N ALA A 263 -15.88 21.84 -5.32
CA ALA A 263 -17.31 21.58 -5.34
C ALA A 263 -17.83 21.15 -6.74
N GLU A 264 -17.17 21.57 -7.82
CA GLU A 264 -17.54 21.18 -9.19
C GLU A 264 -17.36 19.67 -9.44
N VAL A 265 -16.36 19.07 -8.81
CA VAL A 265 -15.98 17.66 -9.04
C VAL A 265 -16.44 16.72 -7.93
N ALA A 266 -16.65 17.23 -6.71
CA ALA A 266 -17.01 16.45 -5.53
C ALA A 266 -18.18 15.44 -5.73
N PRO A 267 -19.27 15.75 -6.46
CA PRO A 267 -20.37 14.79 -6.70
C PRO A 267 -19.98 13.58 -7.56
N VAL A 268 -18.92 13.71 -8.36
CA VAL A 268 -18.40 12.68 -9.27
C VAL A 268 -17.41 11.78 -8.55
N VAL A 269 -16.56 12.36 -7.69
CA VAL A 269 -15.49 11.64 -6.96
C VAL A 269 -15.89 11.21 -5.53
N SER A 270 -17.19 11.01 -5.30
CA SER A 270 -17.71 10.61 -3.99
C SER A 270 -17.19 9.22 -3.56
N GLY A 271 -16.57 9.16 -2.38
CA GLY A 271 -16.11 7.90 -1.80
C GLY A 271 -17.22 6.88 -1.51
N ALA A 272 -18.47 7.35 -1.31
CA ALA A 272 -19.63 6.47 -1.13
C ALA A 272 -19.95 5.70 -2.42
N LYS A 273 -19.93 6.38 -3.58
CA LYS A 273 -20.09 5.72 -4.88
C LYS A 273 -18.96 4.74 -5.16
N GLY A 274 -17.73 5.09 -4.79
CA GLY A 274 -16.59 4.16 -4.87
C GLY A 274 -16.79 2.89 -4.04
N ARG A 275 -17.35 3.01 -2.82
CA ARG A 275 -17.73 1.84 -2.01
C ARG A 275 -18.82 1.00 -2.70
N GLU A 276 -19.82 1.64 -3.28
CA GLU A 276 -20.90 0.97 -4.03
C GLU A 276 -20.36 0.18 -5.22
N VAL A 277 -19.33 0.66 -5.93
CA VAL A 277 -18.63 -0.12 -6.96
C VAL A 277 -18.03 -1.39 -6.36
N LEU A 278 -17.32 -1.26 -5.24
CA LEU A 278 -16.61 -2.38 -4.60
C LEU A 278 -17.58 -3.46 -4.09
N THR A 279 -18.77 -3.08 -3.61
CA THR A 279 -19.77 -4.04 -3.11
C THR A 279 -20.73 -4.54 -4.19
N GLY A 280 -21.11 -3.67 -5.13
CA GLY A 280 -22.16 -3.94 -6.12
C GLY A 280 -21.65 -4.42 -7.48
N GLY A 281 -20.37 -4.25 -7.78
CA GLY A 281 -19.74 -4.79 -8.99
C GLY A 281 -20.01 -4.03 -10.29
N ASP A 282 -20.72 -2.90 -10.23
CA ASP A 282 -20.80 -1.96 -11.36
C ASP A 282 -19.53 -1.09 -11.40
N ILE A 283 -18.56 -1.53 -12.19
CA ILE A 283 -17.24 -0.89 -12.33
C ILE A 283 -17.30 0.53 -12.94
N GLN A 284 -18.46 0.97 -13.44
CA GLN A 284 -18.67 2.29 -14.04
C GLN A 284 -19.36 3.28 -13.09
N HIS A 285 -19.95 2.82 -11.98
CA HIS A 285 -20.82 3.64 -11.12
C HIS A 285 -20.12 4.76 -10.34
N GLY A 286 -18.83 4.58 -10.04
CA GLY A 286 -18.05 5.52 -9.24
C GLY A 286 -16.55 5.45 -9.55
N VAL A 287 -15.77 6.34 -8.95
CA VAL A 287 -14.30 6.25 -8.99
C VAL A 287 -13.82 5.25 -7.95
N TRP A 288 -12.86 4.42 -8.33
CA TRP A 288 -12.27 3.41 -7.43
C TRP A 288 -10.79 3.21 -7.76
N TYR A 289 -10.01 2.86 -6.74
CA TYR A 289 -8.55 2.83 -6.82
C TYR A 289 -8.05 1.59 -7.55
N ALA A 290 -7.14 1.78 -8.51
CA ALA A 290 -6.33 0.74 -9.12
C ALA A 290 -4.97 1.32 -9.50
N GLY A 291 -3.91 0.54 -9.31
CA GLY A 291 -2.54 0.91 -9.66
C GLY A 291 -2.15 0.32 -11.01
N GLN A 292 -1.16 0.90 -11.68
CA GLN A 292 -0.69 0.43 -13.00
C GLN A 292 -0.24 -1.03 -13.00
N VAL A 293 0.14 -1.54 -11.82
CA VAL A 293 0.49 -2.94 -11.58
C VAL A 293 -0.62 -3.93 -11.98
N MET A 294 -1.85 -3.47 -12.22
CA MET A 294 -2.91 -4.33 -12.75
C MET A 294 -2.51 -5.05 -14.05
N GLY A 295 -1.65 -4.46 -14.88
CA GLY A 295 -1.11 -5.11 -16.07
C GLY A 295 -0.23 -6.35 -15.80
N LEU A 296 0.11 -6.63 -14.53
CA LEU A 296 0.85 -7.82 -14.09
C LEU A 296 -0.03 -8.82 -13.32
N ILE A 297 -1.34 -8.58 -13.22
CA ILE A 297 -2.28 -9.37 -12.43
C ILE A 297 -3.15 -10.20 -13.37
N TYR A 298 -2.95 -11.52 -13.40
CA TYR A 298 -3.63 -12.40 -14.36
C TYR A 298 -4.55 -13.46 -13.71
N ASP A 299 -4.70 -13.41 -12.39
CA ASP A 299 -5.41 -14.42 -11.62
C ASP A 299 -6.00 -13.88 -10.30
N ILE A 300 -6.83 -14.68 -9.64
CA ILE A 300 -7.44 -14.38 -8.33
C ILE A 300 -7.14 -15.56 -7.37
N PRO A 301 -5.89 -15.71 -6.90
CA PRO A 301 -5.50 -16.78 -5.99
C PRO A 301 -5.99 -16.50 -4.57
N THR A 302 -5.86 -17.48 -3.67
CA THR A 302 -5.89 -17.19 -2.23
C THR A 302 -4.67 -16.36 -1.81
N CYS A 303 -4.77 -15.63 -0.69
CA CYS A 303 -3.63 -14.90 -0.12
C CYS A 303 -2.44 -15.83 0.20
N ALA A 304 -2.73 -17.06 0.62
CA ALA A 304 -1.73 -18.09 0.89
C ALA A 304 -0.95 -18.50 -0.37
N GLU A 305 -1.66 -18.80 -1.46
CA GLU A 305 -1.04 -19.13 -2.75
C GLU A 305 -0.24 -17.95 -3.32
N LEU A 306 -0.79 -16.74 -3.23
CA LEU A 306 -0.11 -15.52 -3.70
C LEU A 306 1.23 -15.32 -2.99
N ILE A 307 1.24 -15.34 -1.65
CA ILE A 307 2.46 -15.09 -0.88
C ILE A 307 3.47 -16.23 -1.07
N ALA A 308 3.02 -17.49 -1.10
CA ALA A 308 3.88 -18.62 -1.40
C ALA A 308 4.53 -18.51 -2.78
N ARG A 309 3.78 -18.06 -3.79
CA ARG A 309 4.29 -17.82 -5.14
C ARG A 309 5.34 -16.70 -5.16
N ILE A 310 5.08 -15.58 -4.49
CA ILE A 310 6.04 -14.48 -4.36
C ILE A 310 7.36 -14.96 -3.76
N GLU A 311 7.31 -15.80 -2.71
CA GLU A 311 8.51 -16.38 -2.10
C GLU A 311 9.28 -17.30 -3.07
N GLN A 312 8.56 -18.12 -3.84
CA GLN A 312 9.15 -19.02 -4.82
C GLN A 312 9.83 -18.22 -5.94
N GLU A 313 9.10 -17.32 -6.59
CA GLU A 313 9.58 -16.48 -7.68
C GLU A 313 10.80 -15.64 -7.26
N ALA A 314 10.77 -15.08 -6.05
CA ALA A 314 11.91 -14.33 -5.52
C ALA A 314 13.16 -15.21 -5.34
N GLY A 315 12.99 -16.46 -4.90
CA GLY A 315 14.08 -17.44 -4.82
C GLY A 315 14.65 -17.82 -6.19
N GLU A 316 13.78 -17.99 -7.19
CA GLU A 316 14.17 -18.26 -8.57
C GLU A 316 14.97 -17.08 -9.17
N VAL A 317 14.48 -15.85 -8.96
CA VAL A 317 15.18 -14.62 -9.40
C VAL A 317 16.56 -14.51 -8.77
N LEU A 318 16.69 -14.76 -7.46
CA LEU A 318 17.99 -14.72 -6.80
C LEU A 318 18.95 -15.76 -7.37
N SER A 319 18.48 -16.98 -7.62
CA SER A 319 19.29 -18.05 -8.21
C SER A 319 19.77 -17.67 -9.62
N ASN A 320 18.85 -17.17 -10.45
CA ASN A 320 19.14 -16.78 -11.83
C ASN A 320 20.13 -15.61 -11.91
N LEU A 321 19.93 -14.57 -11.10
CA LEU A 321 20.86 -13.44 -11.03
C LEU A 321 22.26 -13.87 -10.55
N SER A 322 22.33 -14.71 -9.52
CA SER A 322 23.60 -15.23 -9.01
C SER A 322 24.36 -16.03 -10.08
N SER A 323 23.64 -16.81 -10.89
CA SER A 323 24.25 -17.55 -12.01
C SER A 323 24.73 -16.66 -13.15
N SER A 324 24.09 -15.51 -13.36
CA SER A 324 24.43 -14.54 -14.40
C SER A 324 25.66 -13.68 -14.05
N VAL A 325 25.97 -13.57 -12.75
CA VAL A 325 27.17 -12.89 -12.22
C VAL A 325 28.22 -13.95 -11.91
N ALA A 326 28.75 -14.63 -12.94
CA ALA A 326 29.85 -15.55 -12.76
C ALA A 326 31.09 -14.79 -12.25
N SER A 327 31.67 -15.22 -11.12
CA SER A 327 33.02 -14.81 -10.73
C SER A 327 33.97 -15.22 -11.86
N GLN A 328 34.68 -14.26 -12.48
CA GLN A 328 35.76 -14.63 -13.40
C GLN A 328 36.72 -15.60 -12.68
N PRO A 329 37.13 -16.72 -13.28
CA PRO A 329 38.23 -17.49 -12.73
C PRO A 329 39.44 -16.57 -12.62
N GLN A 330 40.00 -16.42 -11.41
CA GLN A 330 41.26 -15.70 -11.26
C GLN A 330 42.28 -16.33 -12.23
N PRO A 331 42.98 -15.55 -13.07
CA PRO A 331 44.09 -16.11 -13.82
C PRO A 331 45.07 -16.73 -12.82
N PRO A 332 45.63 -17.92 -13.10
CA PRO A 332 46.55 -18.57 -12.18
C PRO A 332 47.66 -17.59 -11.84
N ARG A 333 47.86 -17.33 -10.53
CA ARG A 333 49.00 -16.54 -10.05
C ARG A 333 50.26 -17.13 -10.67
N SER A 334 50.89 -16.39 -11.58
CA SER A 334 52.20 -16.75 -12.10
C SER A 334 53.15 -16.83 -10.91
N LYS A 335 53.66 -18.03 -10.63
CA LYS A 335 54.81 -18.19 -9.74
C LYS A 335 56.02 -17.67 -10.51
N LEU A 336 56.43 -16.44 -10.22
CA LEU A 336 57.76 -15.90 -10.46
C LEU A 336 58.15 -15.06 -9.24
#